data_AF-A0A356FXQ7-F1
#
_entry.id   AF-A0A356FXQ7-F1
#
_cell.length_a   1.000
_cell.length_b   1.000
_cell.length_c   1.000
_cell.angle_alpha   90.00
_cell.angle_beta   90.00
_cell.angle_gamma   90.00
#
_symmetry.space_group_name_H-M   'P 1'
#
loop_
_entity.id
_entity.type
_entity.pdbx_description
1 polymer ?
#
loop_
_entity_poly.entity_id
_entity_poly.type
_entity_poly.pdbx_seq_one_letter_code
_entity_poly.pdbx_strand_id
1 'polypeptide(L)'
;MSDKLQWMNKHFVLLRHLLISDAVAKENYKIRPDLQDLFAGETNAESMVWKFAGVERYKCACELLAYISHRRAAVWWVYNCVLSLYDELGENPVAERDISEIGTKFEPTIPDFAKVEPPKPDEAKAQKALAKVHELSAAVEKLKESIDPEIMGQVQEGVDYAFGLVKEKYGYTPLELLKMALEKEGNPQPVDENSPIFKAADQLKAQLQTVRKETIDTIKSVIPPKVPAHEKQLSDNTMQAVYRWVVAPDEINSKKCLDVGNECPDTPAGLLALTAFWAGGNLMPEGEQVVQTPAGLAANGLCQVLLMCALHKGGTRKLKERYEHYFDLGVSVMTGEDNWDENVRLGQAPHEEERPAAAEPRRFVQREVKAAPSYHRWKPAIPRNDD
;
A
#
# COMPACT_ATOMS: atom_id res chain seq x y z
N MET A 1 20.23 32.56 29.95
CA MET A 1 21.37 32.10 29.10
C MET A 1 21.24 30.66 28.62
N SER A 2 20.36 29.84 29.19
CA SER A 2 20.07 28.46 28.73
C SER A 2 19.47 28.36 27.32
N ASP A 3 18.70 29.35 26.86
CA ASP A 3 18.10 29.36 25.51
C ASP A 3 19.12 29.37 24.38
N LYS A 4 20.30 29.98 24.59
CA LYS A 4 21.36 30.02 23.56
C LYS A 4 22.02 28.65 23.35
N LEU A 5 22.06 27.80 24.39
CA LEU A 5 22.55 26.42 24.30
C LEU A 5 21.50 25.47 23.71
N GLN A 6 20.21 25.68 24.02
CA GLN A 6 19.14 24.89 23.38
C GLN A 6 19.03 25.14 21.88
N TRP A 7 19.40 26.34 21.42
CA TRP A 7 19.46 26.69 20.00
C TRP A 7 20.60 25.95 19.28
N MET A 8 21.77 25.77 19.90
CA MET A 8 22.87 24.97 19.31
C MET A 8 22.50 23.50 19.09
N ASN A 9 21.69 22.93 19.99
CA ASN A 9 21.26 21.52 19.90
C ASN A 9 20.15 21.28 18.86
N LYS A 10 19.74 22.31 18.09
CA LYS A 10 18.73 22.15 17.04
C LYS A 10 19.29 22.21 15.63
N HIS A 11 20.56 22.58 15.47
CA HIS A 11 21.19 22.69 14.15
C HIS A 11 21.77 21.36 13.70
N PHE A 12 21.64 21.07 12.41
CA PHE A 12 22.30 19.91 11.83
C PHE A 12 23.79 20.21 11.61
N VAL A 13 24.65 19.44 12.28
CA VAL A 13 26.10 19.57 12.21
C VAL A 13 26.66 18.79 11.02
N LEU A 14 25.96 17.74 10.57
CA LEU A 14 26.40 16.81 9.52
C LEU A 14 25.71 17.06 8.17
N LEU A 15 25.50 18.32 7.80
CA LEU A 15 25.00 18.69 6.48
C LEU A 15 26.12 18.81 5.45
N ARG A 16 25.89 18.22 4.28
CA ARG A 16 26.70 18.43 3.07
C ARG A 16 26.28 19.69 2.34
N HIS A 17 24.97 19.94 2.23
CA HIS A 17 24.41 21.07 1.49
C HIS A 17 23.52 21.91 2.41
N LEU A 18 23.94 23.17 2.65
CA LEU A 18 23.19 24.12 3.48
C LEU A 18 21.99 24.73 2.75
N LEU A 19 22.09 24.85 1.42
CA LEU A 19 21.08 25.47 0.56
C LEU A 19 20.38 24.43 -0.30
N ILE A 20 19.09 24.63 -0.55
CA ILE A 20 18.29 23.75 -1.41
C ILE A 20 18.79 23.80 -2.85
N SER A 21 19.22 24.98 -3.32
CA SER A 21 19.83 25.17 -4.64
C SER A 21 21.06 24.29 -4.85
N ASP A 22 21.85 24.08 -3.80
CA ASP A 22 23.04 23.24 -3.85
C ASP A 22 22.67 21.76 -3.98
N ALA A 23 21.66 21.30 -3.23
CA ALA A 23 21.16 19.93 -3.37
C ALA A 23 20.58 19.68 -4.77
N VAL A 24 19.85 20.64 -5.34
CA VAL A 24 19.32 20.55 -6.71
C VAL A 24 20.46 20.49 -7.73
N ALA A 25 21.44 21.38 -7.64
CA ALA A 25 22.52 21.49 -8.63
C ALA A 25 23.57 20.36 -8.52
N LYS A 26 23.93 19.96 -7.30
CA LYS A 26 25.04 19.03 -7.03
C LYS A 26 24.59 17.59 -6.86
N GLU A 27 23.36 17.35 -6.39
CA GLU A 27 22.83 16.00 -6.17
C GLU A 27 21.65 15.67 -7.10
N ASN A 28 21.30 16.55 -8.04
CA ASN A 28 20.13 16.39 -8.90
C ASN A 28 18.83 16.15 -8.10
N TYR A 29 18.68 16.80 -6.95
CA TYR A 29 17.44 16.72 -6.18
C TYR A 29 16.28 17.30 -7.00
N LYS A 30 15.22 16.51 -7.19
CA LYS A 30 14.04 16.91 -7.96
C LYS A 30 12.94 17.38 -7.04
N ILE A 31 12.69 18.69 -7.02
CA ILE A 31 11.55 19.27 -6.31
C ILE A 31 10.28 18.80 -7.01
N ARG A 32 9.42 18.09 -6.27
CA ARG A 32 8.15 17.61 -6.81
C ARG A 32 7.20 18.79 -7.06
N PRO A 33 6.39 18.78 -8.14
CA PRO A 33 5.46 19.87 -8.45
C PRO A 33 4.48 20.18 -7.32
N ASP A 34 4.00 19.15 -6.62
CA ASP A 34 3.05 19.28 -5.50
C ASP A 34 3.64 19.90 -4.23
N LEU A 35 4.95 20.11 -4.19
CA LEU A 35 5.66 20.73 -3.06
C LEU A 35 6.16 22.13 -3.37
N GLN A 36 6.06 22.62 -4.62
CA GLN A 36 6.67 23.89 -5.04
C GLN A 36 6.28 25.08 -4.15
N ASP A 37 5.01 25.16 -3.74
CA ASP A 37 4.51 26.22 -2.86
C ASP A 37 5.17 26.19 -1.47
N LEU A 38 5.52 24.99 -0.97
CA LEU A 38 6.23 24.86 0.30
C LEU A 38 7.69 25.33 0.20
N PHE A 39 8.30 25.27 -0.98
CA PHE A 39 9.65 25.78 -1.23
C PHE A 39 9.70 27.31 -1.41
N ALA A 40 8.56 27.97 -1.63
CA ALA A 40 8.53 29.41 -1.84
C ALA A 40 9.07 30.17 -0.62
N GLY A 41 10.13 30.96 -0.83
CA GLY A 41 10.72 31.86 0.17
C GLY A 41 11.75 31.22 1.10
N GLU A 42 11.98 29.91 1.05
CA GLU A 42 12.94 29.23 1.92
C GLU A 42 14.14 28.76 1.12
N THR A 43 15.33 29.24 1.47
CA THR A 43 16.57 28.85 0.78
C THR A 43 17.38 27.82 1.57
N ASN A 44 17.19 27.77 2.89
CA ASN A 44 17.93 26.89 3.79
C ASN A 44 17.32 25.48 3.79
N ALA A 45 18.16 24.47 3.58
CA ALA A 45 17.72 23.08 3.48
C ALA A 45 17.24 22.51 4.82
N GLU A 46 17.88 22.87 5.93
CA GLU A 46 17.48 22.45 7.28
C GLU A 46 16.11 23.01 7.65
N SER A 47 15.91 24.32 7.46
CA SER A 47 14.61 24.96 7.69
C SER A 47 13.48 24.26 6.92
N MET A 48 13.76 23.85 5.68
CA MET A 48 12.81 23.13 4.84
C MET A 48 12.48 21.74 5.39
N VAL A 49 13.46 21.00 5.89
CA VAL A 49 13.25 19.70 6.54
C VAL A 49 12.31 19.85 7.74
N TRP A 50 12.53 20.84 8.60
CA TRP A 50 11.64 21.13 9.72
C TRP A 50 10.26 21.59 9.28
N LYS A 51 10.16 22.37 8.18
CA LYS A 51 8.88 22.76 7.59
C LYS A 51 8.07 21.55 7.12
N PHE A 52 8.72 20.54 6.52
CA PHE A 52 8.03 19.30 6.15
C PHE A 52 7.55 18.50 7.36
N ALA A 53 8.37 18.41 8.41
CA ALA A 53 7.99 17.77 9.66
C ALA A 53 6.79 18.48 10.32
N GLY A 54 6.77 19.82 10.32
CA GLY A 54 5.66 20.61 10.85
C GLY A 54 4.32 20.46 10.11
N VAL A 55 4.35 19.98 8.86
CA VAL A 55 3.15 19.63 8.07
C VAL A 55 2.92 18.11 8.04
N GLU A 56 3.59 17.36 8.93
CA GLU A 56 3.52 15.90 9.04
C GLU A 56 3.85 15.14 7.74
N ARG A 57 4.63 15.76 6.84
CA ARG A 57 5.11 15.15 5.60
C ARG A 57 6.48 14.50 5.81
N TYR A 58 6.57 13.60 6.79
CA TYR A 58 7.83 12.97 7.21
C TYR A 58 8.56 12.21 6.09
N LYS A 59 7.82 11.62 5.14
CA LYS A 59 8.43 11.01 3.95
C LYS A 59 9.25 12.03 3.14
N CYS A 60 8.67 13.20 2.86
CA CYS A 60 9.36 14.27 2.13
C CYS A 60 10.51 14.86 2.95
N ALA A 61 10.35 14.94 4.28
CA ALA A 61 11.43 15.35 5.18
C ALA A 61 12.61 14.38 5.11
N CYS A 62 12.36 13.07 5.20
CA CYS A 62 13.39 12.03 5.06
C CYS A 62 14.06 12.06 3.68
N GLU A 63 13.28 12.21 2.61
CA GLU A 63 13.81 12.33 1.25
C GLU A 63 14.77 13.51 1.14
N LEU A 64 14.37 14.72 1.55
CA LEU A 64 15.25 15.88 1.51
C LEU A 64 16.48 15.67 2.40
N LEU A 65 16.30 15.13 3.62
CA LEU A 65 17.37 14.86 4.56
C LEU A 65 18.44 13.94 3.95
N ALA A 66 18.06 12.87 3.26
CA ALA A 66 18.99 11.96 2.60
C ALA A 66 19.86 12.64 1.54
N TYR A 67 19.34 13.66 0.86
CA TYR A 67 20.06 14.43 -0.16
C TYR A 67 21.01 15.48 0.42
N ILE A 68 20.64 16.11 1.54
CA ILE A 68 21.42 17.22 2.11
C ILE A 68 22.46 16.76 3.13
N SER A 69 22.34 15.53 3.64
CA SER A 69 23.21 14.98 4.68
C SER A 69 24.58 14.57 4.17
N HIS A 70 25.58 14.57 5.05
CA HIS A 70 26.88 13.96 4.76
C HIS A 70 26.69 12.46 4.49
N ARG A 71 27.29 11.94 3.41
CA ARG A 71 27.03 10.58 2.90
C ARG A 71 27.21 9.49 3.96
N ARG A 72 28.29 9.57 4.73
CA ARG A 72 28.57 8.63 5.84
C ARG A 72 27.51 8.66 6.93
N ALA A 73 27.07 9.86 7.32
CA ALA A 73 26.03 10.05 8.33
C ALA A 73 24.67 9.57 7.82
N ALA A 74 24.36 9.78 6.53
CA ALA A 74 23.13 9.30 5.91
C ALA A 74 23.07 7.76 5.88
N VAL A 75 24.18 7.09 5.58
CA VAL A 75 24.25 5.62 5.65
C VAL A 75 24.09 5.12 7.09
N TRP A 76 24.74 5.75 8.07
CA TRP A 76 24.56 5.42 9.50
C TRP A 76 23.12 5.59 9.97
N TRP A 77 22.48 6.69 9.56
CA TRP A 77 21.08 6.93 9.87
C TRP A 77 20.18 5.80 9.31
N VAL A 78 20.30 5.48 8.03
CA VAL A 78 19.47 4.43 7.43
C VAL A 78 19.81 3.05 8.01
N TYR A 79 21.07 2.81 8.38
CA TYR A 79 21.48 1.64 9.15
C TYR A 79 20.70 1.51 10.46
N ASN A 80 20.57 2.60 11.24
CA ASN A 80 19.75 2.62 12.45
C ASN A 80 18.25 2.38 12.16
N CYS A 81 17.73 2.87 11.03
CA CYS A 81 16.36 2.57 10.60
C CYS A 81 16.14 1.07 10.30
N VAL A 82 17.13 0.41 9.68
CA VAL A 82 17.08 -1.04 9.43
C VAL A 82 17.12 -1.82 10.74
N LEU A 83 17.96 -1.41 11.70
CA LEU A 83 17.97 -2.02 13.04
C LEU A 83 16.62 -1.86 13.75
N SER A 84 16.05 -0.66 13.72
CA SER A 84 14.73 -0.41 14.28
C SER A 84 13.65 -1.29 13.63
N LEU A 85 13.76 -1.58 12.34
CA LEU A 85 12.86 -2.51 11.67
C LEU A 85 13.06 -3.95 12.19
N TYR A 86 14.31 -4.41 12.35
CA TYR A 86 14.59 -5.74 12.89
C TYR A 86 14.09 -5.91 14.32
N ASP A 87 14.23 -4.88 15.15
CA ASP A 87 13.61 -4.85 16.48
C ASP A 87 12.09 -5.04 16.39
N GLU A 88 11.44 -4.30 15.49
CA GLU A 88 9.99 -4.34 15.29
C GLU A 88 9.51 -5.72 14.78
N LEU A 89 10.30 -6.36 13.91
CA LEU A 89 10.02 -7.69 13.38
C LEU A 89 10.31 -8.79 14.40
N GLY A 90 11.24 -8.58 15.34
CA GLY A 90 11.47 -9.46 16.47
C GLY A 90 10.27 -9.49 17.42
N GLU A 91 9.62 -8.34 17.65
CA GLU A 91 8.41 -8.22 18.47
C GLU A 91 7.17 -8.80 17.77
N ASN A 92 6.98 -8.46 16.49
CA ASN A 92 5.82 -8.92 15.70
C ASN A 92 6.28 -9.44 14.33
N PRO A 93 6.67 -10.72 14.23
CA PRO A 93 7.18 -11.30 12.99
C PRO A 93 6.11 -11.32 11.90
N VAL A 94 6.56 -11.31 10.65
CA VAL A 94 5.66 -11.48 9.50
C VAL A 94 5.01 -12.86 9.60
N ALA A 95 3.68 -12.90 9.69
CA ALA A 95 2.96 -14.12 9.41
C ALA A 95 3.22 -14.50 7.94
N GLU A 96 4.06 -15.51 7.71
CA GLU A 96 4.27 -16.04 6.38
C GLU A 96 2.92 -16.46 5.81
N ARG A 97 2.56 -15.91 4.64
CA ARG A 97 1.37 -16.39 3.94
C ARG A 97 1.67 -17.81 3.51
N ASP A 98 0.97 -18.77 4.09
CA ASP A 98 1.09 -20.13 3.63
C ASP A 98 0.70 -20.19 2.15
N ILE A 99 1.63 -20.69 1.33
CA ILE A 99 1.42 -20.86 -0.11
C ILE A 99 0.21 -21.78 -0.36
N SER A 100 -0.16 -22.62 0.61
CA SER A 100 -1.39 -23.43 0.59
C SER A 100 -2.68 -22.61 0.64
N GLU A 101 -2.65 -21.38 1.19
CA GLU A 101 -3.79 -20.47 1.23
C GLU A 101 -4.01 -19.72 -0.10
N ILE A 102 -3.05 -19.79 -1.02
CA ILE A 102 -3.19 -19.25 -2.37
C ILE A 102 -4.21 -20.11 -3.12
N GLY A 103 -5.50 -19.77 -2.96
CA GLY A 103 -6.61 -20.37 -3.71
C GLY A 103 -7.73 -21.00 -2.89
N THR A 104 -7.65 -21.04 -1.55
CA THR A 104 -8.72 -21.58 -0.69
C THR A 104 -9.98 -20.72 -0.69
N LYS A 105 -9.87 -19.41 -0.96
CA LYS A 105 -11.02 -18.49 -1.08
C LYS A 105 -11.15 -17.96 -2.50
N PHE A 106 -11.58 -18.81 -3.42
CA PHE A 106 -12.15 -18.33 -4.69
C PHE A 106 -13.65 -18.54 -4.65
N GLU A 107 -14.35 -17.67 -3.92
CA GLU A 107 -15.74 -17.43 -4.23
C GLU A 107 -15.72 -16.45 -5.40
N PRO A 108 -16.11 -16.85 -6.62
CA PRO A 108 -16.28 -15.89 -7.69
C PRO A 108 -17.35 -14.91 -7.24
N THR A 109 -16.94 -13.73 -6.79
CA THR A 109 -17.86 -12.65 -6.45
C THR A 109 -18.59 -12.32 -7.73
N ILE A 110 -19.85 -12.73 -7.83
CA ILE A 110 -20.73 -12.36 -8.93
C ILE A 110 -20.68 -10.83 -8.99
N PRO A 111 -20.28 -10.23 -10.13
CA PRO A 111 -20.24 -8.78 -10.25
C PRO A 111 -21.59 -8.18 -9.87
N ASP A 112 -21.61 -7.00 -9.26
CA ASP A 112 -22.85 -6.40 -8.75
C ASP A 112 -23.92 -6.21 -9.85
N PHE A 113 -23.52 -6.04 -11.11
CA PHE A 113 -24.45 -5.98 -12.25
C PHE A 113 -25.16 -7.32 -12.56
N ALA A 114 -24.56 -8.45 -12.17
CA ALA A 114 -25.12 -9.79 -12.36
C ALA A 114 -25.88 -10.29 -11.12
N LYS A 115 -25.81 -9.56 -10.00
CA LYS A 115 -26.71 -9.72 -8.85
C LYS A 115 -28.05 -9.04 -9.14
N VAL A 116 -28.76 -9.52 -10.16
CA VAL A 116 -30.13 -9.06 -10.41
C VAL A 116 -31.01 -9.72 -9.37
N GLU A 117 -31.41 -8.98 -8.34
CA GLU A 117 -32.49 -9.42 -7.46
C GLU A 117 -33.71 -9.71 -8.33
N PRO A 118 -34.32 -10.91 -8.26
CA PRO A 118 -35.54 -11.18 -9.01
C PRO A 118 -36.56 -10.10 -8.66
N PRO A 119 -37.24 -9.48 -9.66
CA PRO A 119 -38.18 -8.42 -9.41
C PRO A 119 -39.20 -8.93 -8.40
N LYS A 120 -39.25 -8.30 -7.23
CA LYS A 120 -40.22 -8.66 -6.18
C LYS A 120 -41.61 -8.60 -6.82
N PRO A 121 -42.45 -9.64 -6.68
CA PRO A 121 -43.80 -9.62 -7.21
C PRO A 121 -44.50 -8.39 -6.61
N ASP A 122 -44.78 -7.40 -7.46
CA ASP A 122 -45.47 -6.19 -7.07
C ASP A 122 -46.94 -6.56 -6.93
N GLU A 123 -47.30 -7.07 -5.74
CA GLU A 123 -48.65 -7.57 -5.41
C GLU A 123 -49.73 -6.52 -5.77
N ALA A 124 -49.41 -5.24 -5.67
CA ALA A 124 -50.29 -4.14 -6.06
C ALA A 124 -50.53 -4.05 -7.58
N LYS A 125 -49.52 -4.34 -8.42
CA LYS A 125 -49.69 -4.43 -9.88
C LYS A 125 -50.46 -5.69 -10.28
N ALA A 126 -50.19 -6.82 -9.64
CA ALA A 126 -50.95 -8.06 -9.87
C ALA A 126 -52.43 -7.89 -9.51
N GLN A 127 -52.72 -7.26 -8.35
CA GLN A 127 -54.09 -6.96 -7.93
C GLN A 127 -54.79 -5.94 -8.85
N LYS A 128 -54.07 -4.90 -9.34
CA LYS A 128 -54.63 -3.96 -10.33
C LYS A 128 -54.92 -4.61 -11.67
N ALA A 129 -54.06 -5.54 -12.12
CA ALA A 129 -54.30 -6.29 -13.34
C ALA A 129 -55.54 -7.18 -13.20
N LEU A 130 -55.66 -7.92 -12.09
CA LEU A 130 -56.85 -8.73 -11.77
C LEU A 130 -58.12 -7.88 -11.66
N ALA A 131 -58.05 -6.72 -11.01
CA ALA A 131 -59.20 -5.80 -10.91
C ALA A 131 -59.65 -5.28 -12.29
N LYS A 132 -58.71 -4.93 -13.18
CA LYS A 132 -59.03 -4.54 -14.57
C LYS A 132 -59.63 -5.68 -15.38
N VAL A 133 -59.15 -6.91 -15.19
CA VAL A 133 -59.72 -8.10 -15.83
C VAL A 133 -61.16 -8.31 -15.36
N HIS A 134 -61.43 -8.16 -14.06
CA HIS A 134 -62.78 -8.24 -13.52
C HIS A 134 -63.69 -7.12 -14.04
N GLU A 135 -63.21 -5.88 -14.10
CA GLU A 135 -63.96 -4.74 -14.64
C GLU A 135 -64.31 -4.92 -16.12
N LEU A 136 -63.34 -5.37 -16.93
CA LEU A 136 -63.56 -5.72 -18.33
C LEU A 136 -64.55 -6.88 -18.48
N SER A 137 -64.46 -7.91 -17.65
CA SER A 137 -65.40 -9.04 -17.69
C SER A 137 -66.83 -8.60 -17.36
N ALA A 138 -67.00 -7.74 -16.34
CA ALA A 138 -68.31 -7.21 -15.95
C ALA A 138 -68.88 -6.24 -16.99
N ALA A 139 -68.03 -5.45 -17.66
CA ALA A 139 -68.44 -4.58 -18.77
C ALA A 139 -68.90 -5.41 -19.99
N VAL A 140 -68.22 -6.52 -20.27
CA VAL A 140 -68.61 -7.46 -21.32
C VAL A 140 -69.94 -8.14 -20.99
N GLU A 141 -70.18 -8.55 -19.74
CA GLU A 141 -71.47 -9.12 -19.34
C GLU A 141 -72.63 -8.12 -19.44
N LYS A 142 -72.43 -6.87 -19.03
CA LYS A 142 -73.44 -5.80 -19.22
C LYS A 142 -73.70 -5.50 -20.69
N LEU A 143 -72.66 -5.54 -21.54
CA LEU A 143 -72.83 -5.42 -22.99
C LEU A 143 -73.67 -6.58 -23.55
N LYS A 144 -73.45 -7.81 -23.08
CA LYS A 144 -74.25 -8.99 -23.47
C LYS A 144 -75.73 -8.85 -23.12
N GLU A 145 -76.07 -8.22 -22.00
CA GLU A 145 -77.48 -7.97 -21.60
C GLU A 145 -78.18 -6.92 -22.48
N SER A 146 -77.42 -6.04 -23.15
CA SER A 146 -77.95 -4.96 -23.99
C SER A 146 -78.06 -5.30 -25.48
N ILE A 147 -77.55 -6.46 -25.90
CA ILE A 147 -77.52 -6.90 -27.30
C ILE A 147 -78.63 -7.94 -27.51
N ASP A 148 -79.33 -7.82 -28.64
CA ASP A 148 -80.40 -8.74 -29.03
C ASP A 148 -79.91 -10.21 -29.06
N PRO A 149 -80.63 -11.18 -28.46
CA PRO A 149 -80.22 -12.58 -28.42
C PRO A 149 -79.88 -13.19 -29.78
N GLU A 150 -80.52 -12.75 -30.85
CA GLU A 150 -80.28 -13.25 -32.21
C GLU A 150 -78.92 -12.79 -32.77
N ILE A 151 -78.51 -11.57 -32.44
CA ILE A 151 -77.19 -11.02 -32.81
C ILE A 151 -76.09 -11.63 -31.96
N MET A 152 -76.35 -11.89 -30.67
CA MET A 152 -75.40 -12.58 -29.80
C MET A 152 -75.11 -14.00 -30.26
N GLY A 153 -76.10 -14.72 -30.80
CA GLY A 153 -75.89 -16.03 -31.42
C GLY A 153 -74.89 -15.99 -32.57
N GLN A 154 -75.05 -15.04 -33.50
CA GLN A 154 -74.15 -14.86 -34.65
C GLN A 154 -72.73 -14.45 -34.24
N VAL A 155 -72.61 -13.59 -33.22
CA VAL A 155 -71.31 -13.18 -32.68
C VAL A 155 -70.61 -14.37 -32.00
N GLN A 156 -71.34 -15.18 -31.24
CA GLN A 156 -70.77 -16.35 -30.57
C GLN A 156 -70.29 -17.40 -31.58
N GLU A 157 -71.08 -17.68 -32.63
CA GLU A 157 -70.66 -18.56 -33.73
C GLU A 157 -69.41 -18.04 -34.45
N GLY A 158 -69.31 -16.72 -34.67
CA GLY A 158 -68.13 -16.09 -35.26
C GLY A 158 -66.88 -16.19 -34.37
N VAL A 159 -67.04 -16.02 -33.05
CA VAL A 159 -65.96 -16.19 -32.07
C VAL A 159 -65.51 -17.64 -31.98
N ASP A 160 -66.44 -18.59 -31.95
CA ASP A 160 -66.13 -20.01 -31.90
C ASP A 160 -65.45 -20.49 -33.19
N TYR A 161 -65.86 -19.97 -34.36
CA TYR A 161 -65.17 -20.20 -35.63
C TYR A 161 -63.75 -19.63 -35.63
N ALA A 162 -63.57 -18.39 -35.16
CA ALA A 162 -62.26 -17.77 -35.06
C ALA A 162 -61.33 -18.51 -34.07
N PHE A 163 -61.85 -18.94 -32.92
CA PHE A 163 -61.11 -19.73 -31.94
C PHE A 163 -60.81 -21.14 -32.46
N GLY A 164 -61.68 -21.73 -33.28
CA GLY A 164 -61.43 -22.97 -34.00
C GLY A 164 -60.24 -22.85 -34.96
N LEU A 165 -60.18 -21.80 -35.77
CA LEU A 165 -59.05 -21.53 -36.67
C LEU A 165 -57.73 -21.31 -35.93
N VAL A 166 -57.77 -20.60 -34.80
CA VAL A 166 -56.59 -20.40 -33.95
C VAL A 166 -56.13 -21.73 -33.34
N LYS A 167 -57.07 -22.56 -32.88
CA LYS A 167 -56.77 -23.89 -32.33
C LYS A 167 -56.18 -24.82 -33.38
N GLU A 168 -56.69 -24.80 -34.61
CA GLU A 168 -56.14 -25.59 -35.71
C GLU A 168 -54.69 -25.19 -36.04
N LYS A 169 -54.38 -23.89 -36.01
CA LYS A 169 -53.05 -23.37 -36.36
C LYS A 169 -52.02 -23.47 -35.22
N TYR A 170 -52.44 -23.27 -33.97
CA TYR A 170 -51.53 -23.15 -32.81
C TYR A 170 -51.72 -24.24 -31.75
N GLY A 171 -52.68 -25.16 -31.93
CA GLY A 171 -52.96 -26.28 -31.03
C GLY A 171 -53.75 -25.92 -29.76
N TYR A 172 -53.88 -24.63 -29.44
CA TYR A 172 -54.54 -24.13 -28.24
C TYR A 172 -55.47 -22.97 -28.59
N THR A 173 -56.58 -22.87 -27.87
CA THR A 173 -57.44 -21.68 -27.91
C THR A 173 -56.79 -20.52 -27.15
N PRO A 174 -57.08 -19.26 -27.51
CA PRO A 174 -56.59 -18.09 -26.78
C PRO A 174 -56.87 -18.13 -25.27
N LEU A 175 -58.02 -18.72 -24.87
CA LEU A 175 -58.38 -18.90 -23.47
C LEU A 175 -57.55 -19.98 -22.77
N GLU A 176 -57.25 -21.10 -23.45
CA GLU A 176 -56.33 -22.13 -22.94
C GLU A 176 -54.91 -21.57 -22.77
N LEU A 177 -54.43 -20.72 -23.70
CA LEU A 177 -53.14 -20.04 -23.57
C LEU A 177 -53.08 -19.10 -22.36
N LEU A 178 -54.16 -18.36 -22.11
CA LEU A 178 -54.25 -17.45 -20.98
C LEU A 178 -54.28 -18.21 -19.65
N LYS A 179 -54.95 -19.35 -19.62
CA LYS A 179 -54.96 -20.27 -18.47
C LYS A 179 -53.58 -20.91 -18.23
N MET A 180 -52.89 -21.35 -19.30
CA MET A 180 -51.51 -21.86 -19.21
C MET A 180 -50.51 -20.79 -18.75
N ALA A 181 -50.70 -19.53 -19.15
CA ALA A 181 -49.86 -18.42 -18.69
C ALA A 181 -50.05 -18.16 -17.19
N LEU A 182 -51.31 -18.16 -16.71
CA LEU A 182 -51.63 -18.04 -15.28
C LEU A 182 -51.09 -19.22 -14.44
N GLU A 183 -51.17 -20.45 -14.96
CA GLU A 183 -50.60 -21.63 -14.28
C GLU A 183 -49.06 -21.59 -14.25
N LYS A 184 -48.41 -21.01 -15.27
CA LYS A 184 -46.95 -20.81 -15.30
C LYS A 184 -46.46 -19.69 -14.38
N GLU A 185 -47.27 -18.66 -14.14
CA GLU A 185 -46.92 -17.56 -13.23
C GLU A 185 -46.87 -18.02 -11.76
N GLY A 186 -47.63 -19.06 -11.40
CA GLY A 186 -47.68 -19.63 -10.06
C GLY A 186 -46.54 -20.60 -9.71
N ASN A 187 -45.71 -21.01 -10.68
CA ASN A 187 -44.61 -21.96 -10.46
C ASN A 187 -43.35 -21.46 -11.18
N PRO A 188 -42.46 -20.68 -10.51
CA PRO A 188 -41.16 -20.37 -11.08
C PRO A 188 -40.51 -21.72 -11.36
N GLN A 189 -40.26 -22.04 -12.65
CA GLN A 189 -39.69 -23.33 -13.03
C GLN A 189 -38.52 -23.63 -12.10
N PRO A 190 -38.58 -24.69 -11.26
CA PRO A 190 -37.45 -25.06 -10.44
C PRO A 190 -36.33 -25.37 -11.43
N VAL A 191 -35.28 -24.57 -11.35
CA VAL A 191 -34.10 -24.74 -12.17
C VAL A 191 -33.60 -26.16 -11.87
N ASP A 192 -33.74 -27.06 -12.85
CA ASP A 192 -33.37 -28.47 -12.66
C ASP A 192 -31.87 -28.54 -12.36
N GLU A 193 -31.54 -28.92 -11.11
CA GLU A 193 -30.16 -29.06 -10.63
C GLU A 193 -29.35 -30.03 -11.49
N ASN A 194 -30.01 -30.93 -12.23
CA ASN A 194 -29.37 -31.87 -13.15
C ASN A 194 -29.23 -31.36 -14.59
N SER A 195 -29.57 -30.09 -14.86
CA SER A 195 -29.40 -29.50 -16.18
C SER A 195 -27.95 -29.63 -16.67
N PRO A 196 -27.73 -29.88 -17.98
CA PRO A 196 -26.40 -29.93 -18.58
C PRO A 196 -25.54 -28.71 -18.25
N ILE A 197 -26.17 -27.55 -18.01
CA ILE A 197 -25.50 -26.30 -17.66
C ILE A 197 -24.84 -26.39 -16.28
N PHE A 198 -25.51 -26.95 -15.26
CA PHE A 198 -24.91 -27.10 -13.93
C PHE A 198 -23.81 -28.17 -13.92
N LYS A 199 -24.01 -29.27 -14.66
CA LYS A 199 -22.97 -30.30 -14.83
C LYS A 199 -21.73 -29.73 -15.51
N ALA A 200 -21.89 -28.92 -16.55
CA ALA A 200 -20.78 -28.24 -17.21
C ALA A 200 -20.10 -27.23 -16.26
N ALA A 201 -20.88 -26.48 -15.47
CA ALA A 201 -20.34 -25.55 -14.49
C ALA A 201 -19.53 -26.26 -13.38
N ASP A 202 -20.02 -27.39 -12.88
CA ASP A 202 -19.32 -28.17 -11.85
C ASP A 202 -18.10 -28.89 -12.40
N GLN A 203 -18.16 -29.40 -13.64
CA GLN A 203 -16.98 -29.92 -14.35
C GLN A 203 -15.92 -28.83 -14.54
N LEU A 204 -16.31 -27.63 -14.94
CA LEU A 204 -15.39 -26.50 -15.09
C LEU A 204 -14.76 -26.11 -13.73
N LYS A 205 -15.54 -26.06 -12.66
CA LYS A 205 -15.04 -25.82 -11.30
C LYS A 205 -14.02 -26.90 -10.89
N ALA A 206 -14.31 -28.16 -11.17
CA ALA A 206 -13.40 -29.27 -10.88
C ALA A 206 -12.09 -29.17 -11.69
N GLN A 207 -12.18 -28.89 -12.99
CA GLN A 207 -11.00 -28.68 -13.84
C GLN A 207 -10.15 -27.49 -13.36
N LEU A 208 -10.79 -26.37 -13.02
CA LEU A 208 -10.10 -25.20 -12.45
C LEU A 208 -9.40 -25.53 -11.14
N GLN A 209 -10.01 -26.36 -10.27
CA GLN A 209 -9.35 -26.83 -9.05
C GLN A 209 -8.14 -27.73 -9.34
N THR A 210 -8.22 -28.60 -10.34
CA THR A 210 -7.08 -29.45 -10.75
C THR A 210 -5.93 -28.62 -11.29
N VAL A 211 -6.19 -27.73 -12.25
CA VAL A 211 -5.18 -26.83 -12.83
C VAL A 211 -4.53 -25.97 -11.74
N ARG A 212 -5.31 -25.52 -10.75
CA ARG A 212 -4.76 -24.77 -9.60
C ARG A 212 -3.80 -25.60 -8.76
N LYS A 213 -4.15 -26.85 -8.42
CA LYS A 213 -3.26 -27.73 -7.65
C LYS A 213 -1.95 -27.97 -8.40
N GLU A 214 -2.03 -28.30 -9.69
CA GLU A 214 -0.87 -28.50 -10.56
C GLU A 214 0.00 -27.22 -10.66
N THR A 215 -0.63 -26.06 -10.77
CA THR A 215 0.07 -24.77 -10.79
C THR A 215 0.76 -24.50 -9.45
N ILE A 216 0.11 -24.76 -8.31
CA ILE A 216 0.71 -24.61 -6.98
C ILE A 216 1.90 -25.56 -6.80
N ASP A 217 1.78 -26.80 -7.23
CA ASP A 217 2.85 -27.79 -7.12
C ASP A 217 4.04 -27.44 -8.04
N THR A 218 3.75 -26.89 -9.22
CA THR A 218 4.78 -26.35 -10.13
C THR A 218 5.47 -25.12 -9.51
N ILE A 219 4.72 -24.22 -8.87
CA ILE A 219 5.30 -23.07 -8.16
C ILE A 219 6.19 -23.54 -7.01
N LYS A 220 5.73 -24.52 -6.22
CA LYS A 220 6.49 -25.09 -5.10
C LYS A 220 7.77 -25.81 -5.55
N SER A 221 7.77 -26.42 -6.73
CA SER A 221 8.96 -27.13 -7.25
C SER A 221 10.02 -26.20 -7.82
N VAL A 222 9.63 -25.00 -8.29
CA VAL A 222 10.54 -24.01 -8.87
C VAL A 222 11.10 -23.04 -7.82
N ILE A 223 10.36 -22.76 -6.74
CA ILE A 223 10.83 -21.87 -5.67
C ILE A 223 11.80 -22.64 -4.76
N PRO A 224 13.08 -22.22 -4.64
CA PRO A 224 14.00 -22.86 -3.73
C PRO A 224 13.51 -22.71 -2.28
N PRO A 225 13.68 -23.76 -1.43
CA PRO A 225 13.28 -23.67 -0.04
C PRO A 225 14.09 -22.58 0.66
N LYS A 226 13.39 -21.64 1.30
CA LYS A 226 14.04 -20.65 2.16
C LYS A 226 14.64 -21.37 3.36
N VAL A 227 15.93 -21.22 3.56
CA VAL A 227 16.63 -21.72 4.75
C VAL A 227 16.84 -20.53 5.68
N PRO A 228 16.06 -20.40 6.77
CA PRO A 228 16.08 -19.19 7.62
C PRO A 228 17.47 -18.86 8.19
N ALA A 229 18.27 -19.90 8.48
CA ALA A 229 19.64 -19.73 8.97
C ALA A 229 20.56 -19.04 7.94
N HIS A 230 20.41 -19.39 6.66
CA HIS A 230 21.19 -18.77 5.58
C HIS A 230 20.76 -17.31 5.35
N GLU A 231 19.45 -17.04 5.37
CA GLU A 231 18.93 -15.66 5.24
C GLU A 231 19.41 -14.77 6.40
N LYS A 232 19.40 -15.29 7.63
CA LYS A 232 19.93 -14.57 8.80
C LYS A 232 21.42 -14.31 8.66
N GLN A 233 22.22 -15.32 8.33
CA GLN A 233 23.67 -15.16 8.14
C GLN A 233 23.98 -14.12 7.05
N LEU A 234 23.22 -14.13 5.95
CA LEU A 234 23.38 -13.18 4.86
C LEU A 234 23.05 -11.75 5.32
N SER A 235 21.96 -11.59 6.07
CA SER A 235 21.58 -10.31 6.69
C SER A 235 22.66 -9.80 7.64
N ASP A 236 23.17 -10.66 8.53
CA ASP A 236 24.20 -10.31 9.52
C ASP A 236 25.52 -9.91 8.83
N ASN A 237 25.96 -10.70 7.84
CA ASN A 237 27.14 -10.38 7.02
C ASN A 237 27.00 -9.02 6.32
N THR A 238 25.81 -8.74 5.79
CA THR A 238 25.49 -7.50 5.08
C THR A 238 25.54 -6.30 6.02
N MET A 239 24.88 -6.41 7.17
CA MET A 239 24.89 -5.35 8.20
C MET A 239 26.31 -5.11 8.75
N GLN A 240 27.11 -6.15 8.89
CA GLN A 240 28.50 -6.03 9.31
C GLN A 240 29.38 -5.34 8.25
N ALA A 241 29.15 -5.61 6.97
CA ALA A 241 29.85 -4.92 5.89
C ALA A 241 29.51 -3.42 5.87
N VAL A 242 28.22 -3.08 6.01
CA VAL A 242 27.77 -1.68 6.10
C VAL A 242 28.38 -0.99 7.31
N TYR A 243 28.37 -1.63 8.49
CA TYR A 243 28.97 -1.06 9.69
C TYR A 243 30.47 -0.79 9.50
N ARG A 244 31.22 -1.75 8.96
CA ARG A 244 32.66 -1.56 8.63
C ARG A 244 32.89 -0.39 7.68
N TRP A 245 32.02 -0.23 6.67
CA TRP A 245 32.07 0.92 5.78
C TRP A 245 31.76 2.24 6.51
N VAL A 246 30.77 2.24 7.42
CA VAL A 246 30.47 3.41 8.25
C VAL A 246 31.65 3.73 9.17
N VAL A 247 32.40 2.77 9.68
CA VAL A 247 33.59 3.03 10.51
C VAL A 247 34.78 3.52 9.68
N ALA A 248 35.00 2.89 8.52
CA ALA A 248 36.08 3.20 7.60
C ALA A 248 35.57 3.13 6.14
N PRO A 249 35.13 4.26 5.55
CA PRO A 249 34.58 4.31 4.19
C PRO A 249 35.72 4.28 3.15
N ASP A 250 36.49 3.20 3.15
CA ASP A 250 37.56 2.91 2.20
C ASP A 250 37.07 2.04 1.03
N GLU A 251 37.92 1.86 0.04
CA GLU A 251 37.61 1.11 -1.17
C GLU A 251 37.41 -0.38 -0.90
N ILE A 252 38.14 -0.96 0.07
CA ILE A 252 38.04 -2.36 0.45
C ILE A 252 36.67 -2.64 1.06
N ASN A 253 36.20 -1.79 1.98
CA ASN A 253 34.89 -1.93 2.59
C ASN A 253 33.77 -1.57 1.61
N SER A 254 34.01 -0.66 0.67
CA SER A 254 33.05 -0.34 -0.40
C SER A 254 32.85 -1.55 -1.32
N LYS A 255 33.92 -2.23 -1.72
CA LYS A 255 33.85 -3.48 -2.49
C LYS A 255 33.12 -4.58 -1.73
N LYS A 256 33.43 -4.78 -0.45
CA LYS A 256 32.69 -5.75 0.38
C LYS A 256 31.19 -5.45 0.41
N CYS A 257 30.79 -4.18 0.51
CA CYS A 257 29.39 -3.79 0.46
C CYS A 257 28.75 -4.09 -0.90
N LEU A 258 29.48 -3.93 -2.01
CA LEU A 258 29.02 -4.32 -3.34
C LEU A 258 28.81 -5.83 -3.43
N ASP A 259 29.78 -6.63 -2.97
CA ASP A 259 29.74 -8.08 -3.06
C ASP A 259 28.55 -8.64 -2.27
N VAL A 260 28.41 -8.28 -0.98
CA VAL A 260 27.29 -8.77 -0.14
C VAL A 260 25.94 -8.18 -0.52
N GLY A 261 25.92 -6.94 -1.02
CA GLY A 261 24.69 -6.29 -1.47
C GLY A 261 24.09 -6.98 -2.71
N ASN A 262 24.95 -7.49 -3.60
CA ASN A 262 24.52 -8.27 -4.78
C ASN A 262 24.00 -9.67 -4.42
N GLU A 263 24.35 -10.21 -3.25
CA GLU A 263 23.83 -11.50 -2.79
C GLU A 263 22.37 -11.39 -2.31
N CYS A 264 21.92 -10.20 -1.87
CA CYS A 264 20.56 -10.01 -1.33
C CYS A 264 19.91 -8.64 -1.69
N PRO A 265 19.89 -8.21 -2.96
CA PRO A 265 19.46 -6.87 -3.36
C PRO A 265 17.98 -6.57 -3.02
N ASP A 266 17.16 -7.61 -2.88
CA ASP A 266 15.73 -7.50 -2.58
C ASP A 266 15.43 -7.25 -1.08
N THR A 267 16.46 -7.22 -0.23
CA THR A 267 16.31 -6.98 1.21
C THR A 267 16.69 -5.55 1.58
N PRO A 268 16.11 -4.97 2.65
CA PRO A 268 16.52 -3.64 3.11
C PRO A 268 18.02 -3.53 3.42
N ALA A 269 18.60 -4.56 4.04
CA ALA A 269 20.03 -4.61 4.34
C ALA A 269 20.89 -4.70 3.07
N GLY A 270 20.53 -5.56 2.11
CA GLY A 270 21.27 -5.70 0.85
C GLY A 270 21.27 -4.40 0.04
N LEU A 271 20.11 -3.76 -0.08
CA LEU A 271 20.04 -2.45 -0.74
C LEU A 271 20.83 -1.38 0.06
N LEU A 272 20.81 -1.40 1.39
CA LEU A 272 21.64 -0.52 2.20
C LEU A 272 23.14 -0.71 1.90
N ALA A 273 23.62 -1.95 1.77
CA ALA A 273 24.99 -2.23 1.37
C ALA A 273 25.35 -1.66 -0.01
N LEU A 274 24.48 -1.84 -1.00
CA LEU A 274 24.66 -1.21 -2.32
C LEU A 274 24.70 0.32 -2.22
N THR A 275 23.88 0.93 -1.36
CA THR A 275 23.90 2.39 -1.16
C THR A 275 25.14 2.89 -0.44
N ALA A 276 25.69 2.10 0.50
CA ALA A 276 26.97 2.39 1.14
C ALA A 276 28.12 2.37 0.12
N PHE A 277 28.11 1.38 -0.78
CA PHE A 277 29.03 1.33 -1.92
C PHE A 277 28.91 2.59 -2.80
N TRP A 278 27.69 2.97 -3.22
CA TRP A 278 27.48 4.20 -4.00
C TRP A 278 27.86 5.47 -3.25
N ALA A 279 27.70 5.49 -1.93
CA ALA A 279 28.12 6.60 -1.10
C ALA A 279 29.65 6.81 -1.11
N GLY A 280 30.42 5.73 -1.27
CA GLY A 280 31.90 5.74 -1.37
C GLY A 280 32.44 6.57 -2.54
N GLY A 281 31.65 6.74 -3.60
CA GLY A 281 31.97 7.67 -4.68
C GLY A 281 32.77 7.09 -5.85
N ASN A 282 33.30 5.87 -5.74
CA ASN A 282 33.93 5.14 -6.84
C ASN A 282 33.12 3.88 -7.20
N LEU A 283 32.60 3.82 -8.43
CA LEU A 283 31.83 2.68 -8.93
C LEU A 283 32.68 1.51 -9.44
N MET A 284 33.99 1.71 -9.58
CA MET A 284 34.91 0.67 -10.03
C MET A 284 36.01 0.48 -8.97
N PRO A 285 35.70 -0.21 -7.86
CA PRO A 285 36.70 -0.47 -6.83
C PRO A 285 37.82 -1.33 -7.42
N GLU A 286 39.08 -1.04 -7.08
CA GLU A 286 40.31 -1.67 -7.59
C GLU A 286 40.65 -1.37 -9.06
N GLY A 287 39.85 -0.54 -9.74
CA GLY A 287 40.12 -0.09 -11.10
C GLY A 287 41.20 1.00 -11.17
N GLU A 288 41.98 1.03 -12.25
CA GLU A 288 42.93 2.12 -12.51
C GLU A 288 42.23 3.48 -12.71
N GLN A 289 40.97 3.46 -13.16
CA GLN A 289 40.17 4.64 -13.41
C GLN A 289 39.10 4.82 -12.33
N VAL A 290 39.08 6.00 -11.70
CA VAL A 290 38.01 6.38 -10.76
C VAL A 290 36.75 6.73 -11.55
N VAL A 291 35.72 5.88 -11.43
CA VAL A 291 34.39 6.13 -12.02
C VAL A 291 33.53 6.78 -10.95
N GLN A 292 33.36 8.10 -11.03
CA GLN A 292 32.59 8.82 -10.02
C GLN A 292 31.12 8.38 -9.97
N THR A 293 30.61 8.15 -8.76
CA THR A 293 29.19 7.88 -8.57
C THR A 293 28.34 9.07 -9.03
N PRO A 294 27.34 8.85 -9.91
CA PRO A 294 26.42 9.90 -10.34
C PRO A 294 25.76 10.64 -9.18
N ALA A 295 25.59 11.94 -9.34
CA ALA A 295 24.89 12.81 -8.40
C ALA A 295 23.49 12.28 -8.07
N GLY A 296 23.18 12.22 -6.76
CA GLY A 296 21.89 11.73 -6.28
C GLY A 296 21.69 10.22 -6.28
N LEU A 297 22.60 9.39 -6.83
CA LEU A 297 22.39 7.93 -6.87
C LEU A 297 22.33 7.32 -5.45
N ALA A 298 23.31 7.66 -4.60
CA ALA A 298 23.34 7.20 -3.22
C ALA A 298 22.10 7.67 -2.42
N ALA A 299 21.74 8.95 -2.52
CA ALA A 299 20.60 9.52 -1.82
C ALA A 299 19.26 8.88 -2.26
N ASN A 300 19.08 8.66 -3.58
CA ASN A 300 17.92 7.94 -4.11
C ASN A 300 17.84 6.52 -3.56
N GLY A 301 18.96 5.80 -3.54
CA GLY A 301 18.99 4.45 -3.01
C GLY A 301 18.65 4.41 -1.52
N LEU A 302 19.17 5.35 -0.70
CA LEU A 302 18.80 5.48 0.71
C LEU A 302 17.28 5.73 0.87
N CYS A 303 16.68 6.56 0.02
CA CYS A 303 15.22 6.77 0.01
C CYS A 303 14.45 5.48 -0.31
N GLN A 304 14.98 4.62 -1.20
CA GLN A 304 14.38 3.32 -1.50
C GLN A 304 14.53 2.34 -0.34
N VAL A 305 15.66 2.33 0.37
CA VAL A 305 15.83 1.52 1.59
C VAL A 305 14.79 1.94 2.65
N LEU A 306 14.64 3.25 2.89
CA LEU A 306 13.64 3.77 3.83
C LEU A 306 12.21 3.36 3.40
N LEU A 307 11.91 3.41 2.11
CA LEU A 307 10.62 2.97 1.58
C LEU A 307 10.40 1.47 1.78
N MET A 308 11.42 0.64 1.52
CA MET A 308 11.36 -0.80 1.76
C MET A 308 11.14 -1.11 3.24
N CYS A 309 11.82 -0.40 4.14
CA CYS A 309 11.62 -0.55 5.58
C CYS A 309 10.21 -0.13 5.99
N ALA A 310 9.73 1.01 5.49
CA ALA A 310 8.44 1.57 5.84
C ALA A 310 7.26 0.71 5.30
N LEU A 311 7.46 0.01 4.17
CA LEU A 311 6.49 -0.91 3.57
C LEU A 311 6.68 -2.38 3.95
N HIS A 312 7.70 -2.71 4.75
CA HIS A 312 7.96 -4.08 5.16
C HIS A 312 6.74 -4.65 5.90
N LYS A 313 6.34 -5.88 5.56
CA LYS A 313 5.22 -6.55 6.22
C LYS A 313 5.57 -6.84 7.68
N GLY A 314 4.58 -7.06 8.54
CA GLY A 314 4.80 -7.31 9.96
C GLY A 314 5.16 -6.05 10.73
N GLY A 315 5.57 -6.21 11.99
CA GLY A 315 5.91 -5.12 12.89
C GLY A 315 4.70 -4.46 13.58
N THR A 316 4.96 -3.48 14.44
CA THR A 316 3.99 -2.78 15.29
C THR A 316 3.56 -1.42 14.74
N ARG A 317 4.37 -0.77 13.89
CA ARG A 317 4.14 0.60 13.39
C ARG A 317 3.53 0.61 11.99
N LYS A 318 2.65 1.57 11.74
CA LYS A 318 2.12 1.85 10.40
C LYS A 318 3.09 2.68 9.56
N LEU A 319 2.83 2.79 8.26
CA LEU A 319 3.65 3.54 7.29
C LEU A 319 3.99 4.97 7.76
N LYS A 320 3.00 5.74 8.22
CA LYS A 320 3.20 7.14 8.66
C LYS A 320 4.07 7.20 9.92
N GLU A 321 3.78 6.35 10.89
CA GLU A 321 4.51 6.24 12.16
C GLU A 321 5.96 5.79 11.95
N ARG A 322 6.21 4.89 10.98
CA ARG A 322 7.59 4.49 10.61
C ARG A 322 8.37 5.65 10.03
N TYR A 323 7.79 6.44 9.12
CA TYR A 323 8.48 7.60 8.57
C TYR A 323 8.74 8.69 9.60
N GLU A 324 7.82 8.89 10.55
CA GLU A 324 8.04 9.78 11.69
C GLU A 324 9.20 9.27 12.55
N HIS A 325 9.20 7.98 12.90
CA HIS A 325 10.29 7.39 13.67
C HIS A 325 11.64 7.46 12.95
N TYR A 326 11.67 7.15 11.65
CA TYR A 326 12.89 7.24 10.85
C TYR A 326 13.36 8.68 10.71
N PHE A 327 12.44 9.65 10.63
CA PHE A 327 12.79 11.07 10.65
C PHE A 327 13.48 11.45 11.97
N ASP A 328 12.95 11.02 13.12
CA ASP A 328 13.55 11.28 14.43
C ASP A 328 14.94 10.68 14.58
N LEU A 329 15.14 9.45 14.10
CA LEU A 329 16.47 8.82 14.03
C LEU A 329 17.43 9.65 13.16
N GLY A 330 16.95 10.21 12.05
CA GLY A 330 17.74 11.04 11.15
C GLY A 330 18.15 12.35 11.80
N VAL A 331 17.23 13.00 12.51
CA VAL A 331 17.51 14.21 13.29
C VAL A 331 18.58 13.93 14.36
N SER A 332 18.45 12.82 15.10
CA SER A 332 19.43 12.44 16.13
C SER A 332 20.84 12.25 15.55
N VAL A 333 20.94 11.64 14.38
CA VAL A 333 22.23 11.48 13.69
C VAL A 333 22.77 12.80 13.17
N MET A 334 21.93 13.63 12.53
CA MET A 334 22.40 14.88 11.91
C MET A 334 22.77 15.97 12.90
N THR A 335 22.16 15.96 14.09
CA THR A 335 22.55 16.81 15.23
C THR A 335 23.81 16.29 15.94
N GLY A 336 24.22 15.05 15.67
CA GLY A 336 25.38 14.39 16.28
C GLY A 336 25.11 13.73 17.62
N GLU A 337 23.85 13.67 18.06
CA GLU A 337 23.43 12.98 19.30
C GLU A 337 23.63 11.47 19.20
N ASP A 338 23.33 10.88 18.03
CA ASP A 338 23.58 9.46 17.72
C ASP A 338 24.71 9.35 16.69
N ASN A 339 25.84 8.80 17.12
CA ASN A 339 26.99 8.52 16.26
C ASN A 339 27.55 7.12 16.56
N TRP A 340 28.46 6.66 15.70
CA TRP A 340 29.06 5.33 15.82
C TRP A 340 30.30 5.30 16.73
N ASP A 341 30.70 6.42 17.36
CA ASP A 341 31.98 6.50 18.08
C ASP A 341 32.01 5.59 19.31
N GLU A 342 30.90 5.50 20.06
CA GLU A 342 30.81 4.61 21.23
C GLU A 342 30.96 3.14 20.81
N ASN A 343 30.29 2.73 19.74
CA ASN A 343 30.36 1.37 19.20
C ASN A 343 31.78 1.03 18.72
N VAL A 344 32.47 2.00 18.09
CA VAL A 344 33.87 1.85 17.70
C VAL A 344 34.78 1.72 18.92
N ARG A 345 34.56 2.51 19.98
CA ARG A 345 35.34 2.41 21.23
C ARG A 345 35.14 1.07 21.92
N LEU A 346 33.92 0.54 21.91
CA LEU A 346 33.58 -0.76 22.49
C LEU A 346 34.02 -1.93 21.60
N GLY A 347 34.30 -1.67 20.32
CA GLY A 347 34.67 -2.70 19.35
C GLY A 347 33.51 -3.66 19.02
N GLN A 348 32.26 -3.22 19.23
CA GLN A 348 31.05 -4.01 19.03
C GLN A 348 30.13 -3.27 18.07
N ALA A 349 29.58 -3.98 17.09
CA ALA A 349 28.62 -3.37 16.18
C ALA A 349 27.20 -3.41 16.80
N PRO A 350 26.33 -2.41 16.57
CA PRO A 350 25.02 -2.37 17.22
C PRO A 350 24.10 -3.55 16.88
N HIS A 351 24.29 -4.17 15.70
CA HIS A 351 23.54 -5.36 15.28
C HIS A 351 24.02 -6.66 15.95
N GLU A 352 25.22 -6.66 16.54
CA GLU A 352 25.79 -7.81 17.26
C GLU A 352 25.33 -7.85 18.72
N GLU A 353 24.79 -6.76 19.26
CA GLU A 353 24.22 -6.74 20.60
C GLU A 353 23.05 -7.74 20.67
N GLU A 354 23.26 -8.86 21.38
CA GLU A 354 22.17 -9.78 21.74
C GLU A 354 21.18 -9.02 22.64
N ARG A 355 20.14 -8.42 22.05
CA ARG A 355 19.09 -7.79 22.84
C ARG A 355 18.28 -8.86 23.54
N PRO A 356 18.15 -8.81 24.88
CA PRO A 356 17.15 -9.62 25.55
C PRO A 356 15.77 -9.21 25.01
N ALA A 357 14.94 -10.20 24.67
CA ALA A 357 13.62 -10.04 24.03
C ALA A 357 12.59 -9.15 24.81
N ALA A 358 13.00 -8.53 25.91
CA ALA A 358 12.20 -7.71 26.79
C ALA A 358 12.86 -6.38 27.19
N ALA A 359 13.96 -5.96 26.55
CA ALA A 359 14.49 -4.62 26.75
C ALA A 359 13.46 -3.60 26.23
N GLU A 360 13.08 -2.62 27.05
CA GLU A 360 12.16 -1.56 26.62
C GLU A 360 12.68 -0.95 25.29
N PRO A 361 11.81 -0.71 24.29
CA PRO A 361 12.22 -0.07 23.05
C PRO A 361 12.93 1.22 23.42
N ARG A 362 14.11 1.51 22.83
CA ARG A 362 14.90 2.71 23.12
C ARG A 362 13.95 3.91 23.19
N ARG A 363 13.55 4.29 24.41
CA ARG A 363 12.72 5.46 24.64
C ARG A 363 13.65 6.62 24.46
N PHE A 364 13.81 7.06 23.21
CA PHE A 364 14.26 8.40 22.95
C PHE A 364 13.31 9.29 23.72
N VAL A 365 13.86 10.04 24.68
CA VAL A 365 13.12 10.89 25.59
C VAL A 365 12.23 11.78 24.72
N GLN A 366 10.93 11.45 24.65
CA GLN A 366 9.96 12.34 24.04
C GLN A 366 10.03 13.62 24.84
N ARG A 367 10.68 14.62 24.27
CA ARG A 367 10.83 15.92 24.91
C ARG A 367 9.41 16.46 25.00
N GLU A 368 8.87 16.55 26.21
CA GLU A 368 7.61 17.26 26.44
C GLU A 368 7.68 18.58 25.68
N VAL A 369 6.80 18.74 24.70
CA VAL A 369 6.68 19.98 23.92
C VAL A 369 6.13 21.03 24.88
N LYS A 370 7.01 21.64 25.68
CA LYS A 370 6.65 22.78 26.51
C LYS A 370 6.15 23.88 25.59
N ALA A 371 4.97 24.42 25.90
CA ALA A 371 4.32 25.47 25.14
C ALA A 371 5.33 26.56 24.76
N ALA A 372 5.35 26.93 23.48
CA ALA A 372 6.31 27.88 22.94
C ALA A 372 6.28 29.19 23.76
N PRO A 373 7.42 29.68 24.28
CA PRO A 373 7.43 30.92 25.03
C PRO A 373 6.97 32.08 24.14
N SER A 374 6.06 32.90 24.66
CA SER A 374 5.55 34.08 23.96
C SER A 374 6.70 35.02 23.61
N TYR A 375 6.91 35.25 22.32
CA TYR A 375 7.98 36.10 21.79
C TYR A 375 7.82 37.54 22.28
N HIS A 376 8.75 38.03 23.09
CA HIS A 376 8.92 39.47 23.33
C HIS A 376 10.02 39.99 22.40
N ARG A 377 9.61 40.81 21.42
CA ARG A 377 10.50 41.48 20.47
C ARG A 377 11.52 42.31 21.25
N TRP A 378 12.79 41.92 21.16
CA TRP A 378 13.90 42.63 21.78
C TRP A 378 13.98 44.07 21.26
N LYS A 379 14.00 45.04 22.18
CA LYS A 379 14.26 46.46 21.88
C LYS A 379 15.68 46.79 22.35
N PRO A 380 16.65 47.06 21.46
CA PRO A 380 17.97 47.53 21.87
C PRO A 380 17.84 48.85 22.64
N ALA A 381 18.55 48.95 23.77
CA ALA A 381 18.74 50.21 24.46
C ALA A 381 19.66 51.09 23.59
N ILE A 382 19.12 52.19 23.07
CA ILE A 382 19.91 53.21 22.38
C ILE A 382 20.73 53.92 23.47
N PRO A 383 22.07 53.91 23.41
CA PRO A 383 22.88 54.64 24.37
C PRO A 383 22.57 56.14 24.24
N ARG A 384 22.31 56.79 25.37
CA ARG A 384 22.25 58.25 25.43
C ARG A 384 23.67 58.78 25.25
N ASN A 385 23.88 59.58 24.22
CA ASN A 385 25.09 60.40 24.10
C ASN A 385 24.96 61.53 25.11
N ASP A 386 25.65 61.38 26.24
CA ASP A 386 26.03 62.52 27.07
C ASP A 386 27.50 62.83 26.75
N ASP A 387 27.70 63.78 25.83
CA ASP A 387 28.88 64.64 25.67
C ASP A 387 28.46 65.94 24.96
#